data_AF-A0A118K2F0-F1
#
_entry.id   AF-A0A118K2F0-F1
#
_cell.length_a   1.000
_cell.length_b   1.000
_cell.length_c   1.000
_cell.angle_alpha   90.00
_cell.angle_beta   90.00
_cell.angle_gamma   90.00
#
_symmetry.space_group_name_H-M   'P 1'
#
loop_
_entity.id
_entity.type
_entity.pdbx_description
1 polymer ?
#
loop_
_entity_poly.entity_id
_entity_poly.type
_entity_poly.pdbx_seq_one_letter_code
_entity_poly.pdbx_strand_id
1 'polypeptide(L)'
;MDQYSLEPHACPVNFENENYTIITSQCKGPVYQRDPCCNSFLQIACPHSEQINDEKTNCASTLFSYINLYGKYPPGLFASMCKGDKEGLSCAKIDKSAKQNAHGSQATPTSVRSPSLMITAGVL
;
A
#
# COMPACT_ATOMS: atom_id res chain seq x y z
N MET A 1 -1.26 26.63 34.90
CA MET A 1 -0.97 26.73 33.45
C MET A 1 0.29 25.94 33.22
N ASP A 2 0.17 24.62 33.17
CA ASP A 2 1.31 23.73 33.05
C ASP A 2 1.68 23.59 31.58
N GLN A 3 2.80 24.22 31.22
CA GLN A 3 3.38 24.29 29.88
C GLN A 3 4.12 22.99 29.49
N TYR A 4 3.58 21.83 29.89
CA TYR A 4 4.09 20.51 29.54
C TYR A 4 3.02 19.74 28.76
N SER A 5 2.60 20.32 27.62
CA SER A 5 2.12 19.46 26.54
C SER A 5 3.37 18.76 26.02
N LEU A 6 3.53 17.47 26.32
CA LEU A 6 4.57 16.63 25.72
C LEU A 6 4.53 16.85 24.21
N GLU A 7 5.51 17.55 23.67
CA GLU A 7 5.68 17.57 22.22
C GLU A 7 5.88 16.10 21.80
N PRO A 8 5.10 15.60 20.84
CA PRO A 8 5.21 14.22 20.40
C PRO A 8 6.64 13.95 19.93
N HIS A 9 7.20 12.81 20.33
CA HIS A 9 8.55 12.43 19.92
C HIS A 9 8.66 12.35 18.40
N ALA A 10 9.85 12.68 17.88
CA ALA A 10 10.12 12.59 16.46
C ALA A 10 9.95 11.15 15.96
N CYS A 11 9.31 11.01 14.79
CA CYS A 11 9.11 9.72 14.17
C CYS A 11 10.45 9.09 13.75
N PRO A 12 10.74 7.83 14.14
CA PRO A 12 11.96 7.15 13.72
C PRO A 12 11.94 6.71 12.25
N VAL A 13 10.78 6.78 11.58
CA VAL A 13 10.60 6.40 10.18
C VAL A 13 10.86 7.60 9.27
N ASN A 14 11.70 7.41 8.26
CA ASN A 14 11.98 8.43 7.26
C ASN A 14 10.93 8.45 6.16
N PHE A 15 9.75 9.02 6.45
CA PHE A 15 8.67 9.13 5.48
C PHE A 15 9.00 10.02 4.28
N GLU A 16 10.02 10.88 4.34
CA GLU A 16 10.41 11.71 3.19
C GLU A 16 10.79 10.89 1.97
N ASN A 17 11.46 9.75 2.19
CA ASN A 17 12.02 8.91 1.13
C ASN A 17 11.10 7.73 0.76
N GLU A 18 9.85 7.72 1.21
CA GLU A 18 8.90 6.68 0.83
C GLU A 18 8.43 6.78 -0.62
N ASN A 19 7.96 5.66 -1.19
CA ASN A 19 7.45 5.64 -2.55
C ASN A 19 5.97 6.10 -2.62
N TYR A 20 5.78 7.40 -2.84
CA TYR A 20 4.44 8.00 -3.01
C TYR A 20 3.80 7.78 -4.38
N THR A 21 4.45 7.10 -5.32
CA THR A 21 3.83 6.81 -6.63
C THR A 21 2.61 5.89 -6.47
N ILE A 22 2.61 4.99 -5.49
CA ILE A 22 1.49 4.05 -5.29
C ILE A 22 0.17 4.77 -5.01
N ILE A 23 0.20 5.85 -4.21
CA ILE A 23 -0.98 6.65 -3.87
C ILE A 23 -1.31 7.68 -4.95
N THR A 24 -0.31 8.37 -5.49
CA THR A 24 -0.51 9.43 -6.49
C THR A 24 -0.95 8.91 -7.86
N SER A 25 -0.62 7.66 -8.20
CA SER A 25 -1.07 7.02 -9.45
C SER A 25 -2.52 6.54 -9.40
N GLN A 26 -3.04 6.21 -8.20
CA GLN A 26 -4.36 5.60 -8.01
C GLN A 26 -5.39 6.58 -7.46
N CYS A 27 -5.03 7.39 -6.45
CA CYS A 27 -5.92 8.36 -5.84
C CYS A 27 -5.82 9.71 -6.56
N LYS A 28 -6.75 9.96 -7.49
CA LYS A 28 -6.73 11.14 -8.37
C LYS A 28 -7.94 12.04 -8.17
N GLY A 29 -7.68 13.34 -8.15
CA GLY A 29 -8.72 14.38 -8.17
C GLY A 29 -9.17 14.71 -9.60
N PRO A 30 -10.16 15.61 -9.75
CA PRO A 30 -10.83 16.37 -8.69
C PRO A 30 -11.87 15.56 -7.90
N VAL A 31 -12.33 14.43 -8.45
CA VAL A 31 -13.28 13.54 -7.78
C VAL A 31 -12.54 12.31 -7.26
N TYR A 32 -12.20 12.35 -5.98
CA TYR A 32 -11.51 11.26 -5.30
C TYR A 32 -12.46 10.10 -5.02
N GLN A 33 -12.15 8.93 -5.56
CA GLN A 33 -12.92 7.71 -5.30
C GLN A 33 -12.38 6.99 -4.07
N ARG A 34 -13.28 6.55 -3.18
CA ARG A 34 -12.94 5.88 -1.91
C ARG A 34 -11.95 4.74 -2.12
N ASP A 35 -12.32 3.73 -2.91
CA ASP A 35 -11.58 2.47 -2.96
C ASP A 35 -10.14 2.63 -3.47
N PRO A 36 -9.86 3.29 -4.61
CA PRO A 36 -8.48 3.49 -5.05
C PRO A 36 -7.68 4.37 -4.07
N CYS A 37 -8.31 5.35 -3.42
CA CYS A 37 -7.65 6.18 -2.42
C CYS A 37 -7.30 5.44 -1.14
N CYS A 38 -8.26 4.72 -0.55
CA CYS A 38 -8.04 4.00 0.70
C CYS A 38 -7.13 2.78 0.50
N ASN A 39 -7.27 2.04 -0.60
CA ASN A 39 -6.41 0.87 -0.85
C ASN A 39 -4.95 1.28 -1.09
N SER A 40 -4.71 2.36 -1.83
CA SER A 40 -3.35 2.85 -2.05
C SER A 40 -2.75 3.54 -0.82
N PHE A 41 -3.56 4.24 -0.02
CA PHE A 41 -3.17 4.72 1.31
C PHE A 41 -2.68 3.58 2.22
N LEU A 42 -3.44 2.48 2.29
CA LEU A 42 -3.07 1.33 3.11
C LEU A 42 -1.76 0.66 2.67
N GLN A 43 -1.40 0.71 1.38
CA GLN A 43 -0.12 0.20 0.91
C GLN A 43 1.09 0.96 1.47
N ILE A 44 0.93 2.25 1.78
CA ILE A 44 1.98 3.07 2.41
C ILE A 44 1.89 2.96 3.94
N ALA A 45 0.68 2.98 4.51
CA ALA A 45 0.49 3.04 5.95
C ALA A 45 0.75 1.69 6.65
N CYS A 46 0.30 0.57 6.07
CA CYS A 46 0.34 -0.73 6.74
C CYS A 46 1.75 -1.24 7.10
N PRO A 47 2.79 -1.08 6.24
CA PRO A 47 4.16 -1.42 6.61
C PRO A 47 4.69 -0.70 7.86
N HIS A 48 4.07 0.42 8.24
CA HIS A 48 4.46 1.24 9.39
C HIS A 48 3.34 1.38 10.42
N SER A 49 2.39 0.42 10.44
CA SER A 49 1.19 0.48 11.27
C SER A 49 1.49 0.62 12.76
N GLU A 50 2.52 -0.05 13.27
CA GLU A 50 2.94 0.07 14.67
C GLU A 50 3.39 1.50 15.01
N GLN A 51 4.19 2.12 14.14
CA GLN A 51 4.77 3.44 14.37
C GLN A 51 3.72 4.55 14.21
N ILE A 52 2.86 4.46 13.20
CA ILE A 52 1.82 5.48 12.97
C ILE A 52 0.68 5.39 13.98
N ASN A 53 0.50 4.25 14.65
CA ASN A 53 -0.46 4.08 15.73
C ASN A 53 0.13 4.42 17.13
N ASP A 54 1.41 4.77 17.23
CA ASP A 54 2.00 5.25 18.48
C ASP A 54 1.69 6.73 18.72
N GLU A 55 0.70 6.99 19.58
CA GLU A 55 0.25 8.32 19.97
C GLU A 55 1.32 9.18 20.67
N LYS A 56 2.45 8.58 21.09
CA LYS A 56 3.57 9.31 21.70
C LYS A 56 4.48 9.96 20.67
N THR A 57 4.32 9.64 19.39
CA THR A 57 5.15 10.14 18.30
C THR A 57 4.37 11.00 17.32
N ASN A 58 5.08 11.75 16.50
CA ASN A 58 4.49 12.50 15.39
C ASN A 58 4.45 11.69 14.07
N CYS A 59 4.55 10.36 14.11
CA CYS A 59 4.61 9.54 12.89
C CYS A 59 3.37 9.70 12.01
N ALA A 60 2.17 9.68 12.58
CA ALA A 60 0.93 9.84 11.80
C ALA A 60 0.87 11.19 11.09
N SER A 61 1.14 12.29 11.80
CA SER A 61 1.12 13.65 11.22
C SER A 61 2.24 13.83 10.19
N THR A 62 3.42 13.24 10.41
CA THR A 62 4.54 13.23 9.45
C THR A 62 4.15 12.50 8.16
N LEU A 63 3.59 11.29 8.26
CA LEU A 63 3.12 10.53 7.11
C LEU A 63 2.06 11.30 6.31
N PHE A 64 1.02 11.82 6.96
CA PHE A 64 -0.01 12.61 6.27
C PHE A 64 0.54 13.87 5.62
N SER A 65 1.54 14.52 6.23
CA SER A 65 2.19 15.70 5.67
C SER A 65 2.85 15.40 4.33
N TYR A 66 3.65 14.33 4.24
CA TYR A 66 4.28 13.94 2.98
C TYR A 66 3.29 13.40 1.95
N ILE A 67 2.28 12.62 2.37
CA ILE A 67 1.19 12.19 1.48
C ILE A 67 0.52 13.40 0.83
N ASN A 68 0.13 14.39 1.64
CA ASN A 68 -0.56 15.60 1.16
C ASN A 68 0.36 16.46 0.30
N LEU A 69 1.64 16.58 0.67
CA LEU A 69 2.64 17.34 -0.08
C LEU A 69 2.86 16.76 -1.48
N TYR A 70 3.18 15.46 -1.59
CA TYR A 70 3.50 14.85 -2.88
C TYR A 70 2.26 14.63 -3.76
N GLY A 71 1.12 14.31 -3.16
CA GLY A 71 -0.12 14.10 -3.89
C GLY A 71 -0.97 15.35 -4.11
N LYS A 72 -0.60 16.49 -3.51
CA LYS A 72 -1.40 17.72 -3.47
C LYS A 72 -2.83 17.46 -2.96
N TYR A 73 -2.96 16.58 -1.97
CA TYR A 73 -4.27 16.20 -1.43
C TYR A 73 -4.81 17.24 -0.45
N PRO A 74 -6.13 17.49 -0.44
CA PRO A 74 -6.77 18.31 0.58
C PRO A 74 -6.56 17.74 1.99
N PRO A 75 -6.34 18.60 3.01
CA PRO A 75 -6.30 18.16 4.39
C PRO A 75 -7.58 17.40 4.77
N GLY A 76 -7.43 16.26 5.46
CA GLY A 76 -8.55 15.44 5.91
C GLY A 76 -9.20 14.55 4.84
N LEU A 77 -8.70 14.55 3.60
CA LEU A 77 -9.25 13.71 2.52
C LEU A 77 -9.40 12.23 2.96
N PHE A 78 -8.30 11.62 3.40
CA PHE A 78 -8.28 10.21 3.81
C PHE A 78 -9.10 9.96 5.09
N ALA A 79 -8.99 10.83 6.09
CA ALA A 79 -9.77 10.71 7.33
C ALA A 79 -11.30 10.77 7.08
N SER A 80 -11.72 11.56 6.09
CA SER A 80 -13.14 11.71 5.74
C SER A 80 -13.72 10.48 5.03
N MET A 81 -12.93 9.81 4.18
CA MET A 81 -13.41 8.74 3.30
C MET A 81 -13.00 7.33 3.74
N CYS A 82 -11.83 7.18 4.35
CA CYS A 82 -11.26 5.89 4.74
C CYS A 82 -11.65 5.58 6.18
N LYS A 83 -12.84 4.98 6.33
CA LYS A 83 -13.35 4.49 7.60
C LYS A 83 -13.35 2.97 7.56
N GLY A 84 -12.70 2.37 8.54
CA GLY A 84 -12.75 0.92 8.76
C GLY A 84 -13.88 0.55 9.71
N ASP A 85 -13.67 -0.52 10.48
CA ASP A 85 -14.61 -0.97 11.50
C ASP A 85 -14.23 -0.42 12.88
N LYS A 86 -14.66 -1.09 13.95
CA LYS A 86 -14.39 -0.68 15.33
C LYS A 86 -12.91 -0.77 15.71
N GLU A 87 -12.13 -1.58 15.00
CA GLU A 87 -10.69 -1.75 15.21
C GLU A 87 -9.88 -0.81 14.31
N GLY A 88 -10.55 0.00 13.48
CA GLY A 88 -9.93 0.91 12.54
C GLY A 88 -9.74 0.28 11.17
N LEU A 89 -8.70 0.71 10.45
CA LEU A 89 -8.43 0.26 9.08
C LEU A 89 -7.59 -1.03 9.09
N SER A 90 -8.15 -2.12 8.58
CA SER A 90 -7.47 -3.42 8.54
C SER A 90 -6.36 -3.48 7.48
N CYS A 91 -5.17 -3.93 7.89
CA CYS A 91 -4.02 -4.18 7.01
C CYS A 91 -3.96 -5.59 6.41
N ALA A 92 -4.88 -6.48 6.79
CA ALA A 92 -4.83 -7.91 6.43
C ALA A 92 -4.86 -8.18 4.90
N LYS A 93 -5.37 -7.24 4.10
CA LYS A 93 -5.37 -7.35 2.63
C LYS A 93 -3.98 -7.08 2.02
N ILE A 94 -3.22 -6.16 2.60
CA ILE A 94 -1.89 -5.77 2.11
C ILE A 94 -0.88 -6.88 2.42
N ASP A 95 -0.94 -7.47 3.61
CA ASP A 95 -0.08 -8.57 4.02
C ASP A 95 -0.16 -9.79 3.10
N LYS A 96 -1.37 -10.05 2.55
CA LYS A 96 -1.59 -11.14 1.60
C LYS A 96 -0.99 -10.85 0.23
N SER A 97 -1.09 -9.61 -0.26
CA SER A 97 -0.47 -9.21 -1.53
C SER A 97 1.06 -9.21 -1.45
N ALA A 98 1.66 -8.79 -0.34
CA ALA A 98 3.11 -8.88 -0.14
C ALA A 98 3.61 -10.34 -0.17
N LYS A 99 2.87 -11.26 0.46
CA LYS A 99 3.19 -12.71 0.46
C LYS A 99 3.01 -13.36 -0.92
N GLN A 100 2.07 -12.88 -1.73
CA GLN A 100 1.88 -13.38 -3.11
C GLN A 100 2.94 -12.86 -4.08
N ASN A 101 3.43 -11.63 -3.89
CA ASN A 101 4.53 -11.08 -4.70
C ASN A 101 5.90 -11.70 -4.37
N ALA A 102 6.07 -12.28 -3.17
CA ALA A 102 7.27 -13.04 -2.80
C ALA A 102 7.34 -14.45 -3.42
N HIS A 103 6.25 -14.94 -4.02
CA HIS A 103 6.19 -16.24 -4.70
C HIS A 103 6.23 -16.10 -6.23
N GLY A 104 7.05 -15.18 -6.71
CA GLY A 104 7.35 -14.97 -8.13
C GLY A 104 8.65 -15.64 -8.56
N SER A 105 8.84 -16.92 -8.25
CA SER A 105 9.87 -17.79 -8.82
C SER A 105 9.45 -19.25 -8.71
N GLN A 106 8.30 -19.58 -9.29
CA GLN A 106 8.05 -20.96 -9.73
C GLN A 106 8.58 -21.10 -11.15
N ALA A 107 9.88 -21.39 -11.26
CA ALA A 107 10.41 -22.00 -12.47
C ALA A 107 9.76 -23.38 -12.59
N THR A 108 8.71 -23.49 -13.39
CA THR A 108 8.18 -24.76 -13.86
C THR A 108 9.27 -25.44 -14.70
N PRO A 109 9.75 -26.65 -14.39
CA PRO A 109 10.55 -27.40 -15.33
C PRO A 109 9.61 -27.93 -16.42
N THR A 110 9.39 -27.16 -17.47
CA THR A 110 8.79 -27.69 -18.70
C THR A 110 9.82 -28.62 -19.34
N SER A 111 9.64 -29.92 -19.10
CA SER A 111 10.30 -31.00 -19.82
C SER A 111 9.99 -30.86 -21.31
N VAL A 112 10.98 -30.39 -22.08
CA VAL A 112 10.93 -30.40 -23.54
C VAL A 112 11.09 -31.84 -24.00
N ARG A 113 9.97 -32.51 -24.27
CA ARG A 113 9.95 -33.81 -24.94
C ARG A 113 9.47 -33.61 -26.37
N SER A 114 10.42 -33.28 -27.25
CA SER A 114 10.23 -33.36 -28.69
C SER A 114 10.60 -34.78 -29.16
N PRO A 115 9.71 -35.44 -29.91
CA PRO A 115 10.17 -35.93 -31.20
C PRO A 115 9.13 -35.63 -32.28
N SER A 116 9.58 -34.89 -33.29
CA SER A 116 9.00 -34.93 -34.63
C SER A 116 9.02 -36.37 -35.14
N LEU A 117 7.90 -36.86 -35.68
CA LEU A 117 7.87 -37.54 -36.97
C LEU A 117 6.43 -37.60 -37.49
N MET A 118 6.30 -37.33 -38.79
CA MET A 118 5.06 -37.07 -39.52
C MET A 118 4.58 -38.31 -40.29
N ILE A 119 3.39 -38.16 -40.90
CA ILE A 119 2.81 -38.87 -42.07
C ILE A 119 2.30 -40.31 -41.79
N THR A 120 1.15 -40.83 -42.25
CA THR A 120 0.40 -40.70 -43.53
C THR A 120 -1.01 -41.33 -43.43
N ALA A 121 -1.93 -40.81 -44.27
CA ALA A 121 -3.06 -41.49 -44.97
C ALA A 121 -4.19 -42.11 -44.10
N GLY A 122 -5.48 -41.99 -44.41
CA GLY A 122 -6.15 -41.61 -45.65
C GLY A 122 -7.39 -42.50 -45.80
N VAL A 123 -8.57 -41.87 -45.86
CA VAL A 123 -9.80 -42.26 -46.60
C VAL A 123 -10.26 -43.72 -46.52
N LEU A 124 -11.37 -43.99 -45.82
CA LEU A 124 -12.73 -44.14 -46.39
C LEU A 124 -13.77 -44.21 -45.26
#